data_AF-A0A846MU91-F1
#
_entry.id   AF-A0A846MU91-F1
#
_cell.length_a   1.000
_cell.length_b   1.000
_cell.length_c   1.000
_cell.angle_alpha   90.00
_cell.angle_beta   90.00
_cell.angle_gamma   90.00
#
_symmetry.space_group_name_H-M   'P 1'
#
loop_
_entity.id
_entity.type
_entity.pdbx_description
1 polymer ?
#
loop_
_entity_poly.entity_id
_entity_poly.type
_entity_poly.pdbx_seq_one_letter_code
_entity_poly.pdbx_strand_id
1 'polypeptide(L)' 'MGPETSKQAETGARAEEMARYGITCIPIDNFYYRQFHYTSLKDAVAQAMRDKAQAQQSPAD' A
#
# COMPACT_ATOMS: atom_id res chain seq x y z
N MET A 1 -9.09 -19.53 20.77
CA MET A 1 -7.71 -19.01 20.79
C MET A 1 -7.36 -18.62 19.35
N GLY A 2 -7.39 -17.32 19.05
CA GLY A 2 -7.28 -16.78 17.69
C GLY A 2 -5.84 -16.64 17.21
N PRO A 3 -5.62 -16.50 15.88
CA PRO A 3 -4.31 -16.56 15.21
C PRO A 3 -3.48 -15.26 15.31
N GLU A 4 -3.47 -14.58 16.46
CA GLU A 4 -2.79 -13.29 16.62
C GLU A 4 -1.29 -13.42 16.96
N THR A 5 -0.85 -14.60 17.42
CA THR A 5 0.54 -14.83 17.87
C THR A 5 1.57 -14.91 16.74
N SER A 6 1.16 -15.18 15.49
CA SER A 6 2.11 -15.42 14.39
C SER A 6 2.72 -14.14 13.81
N LYS A 7 1.95 -13.04 13.70
CA LYS A 7 2.49 -11.75 13.19
C LYS A 7 3.38 -11.02 14.20
N GLN A 8 3.15 -11.25 15.49
CA GLN A 8 3.89 -10.57 16.56
C GLN A 8 5.32 -11.12 16.74
N ALA A 9 5.52 -12.43 16.54
CA ALA A 9 6.84 -13.05 16.63
C ALA A 9 7.77 -12.64 15.47
N GLU A 10 7.24 -12.51 14.25
CA GLU A 10 8.00 -12.06 13.07
C GLU A 10 8.49 -10.61 13.20
N THR A 11 7.72 -9.77 13.89
CA THR A 11 8.06 -8.37 14.11
C THR A 11 9.26 -8.23 15.05
N GLY A 12 9.37 -9.09 16.07
CA GLY A 12 10.49 -9.10 17.02
C GLY A 12 11.80 -9.58 16.40
N ALA A 13 11.78 -10.72 15.70
CA ALA A 13 12.97 -11.27 15.03
C ALA A 13 13.53 -10.31 13.96
N ARG A 14 12.65 -9.64 13.21
CA ARG A 14 13.03 -8.64 12.21
C ARG A 14 13.68 -7.40 12.83
N ALA A 15 13.18 -6.95 13.98
CA ALA A 15 13.75 -5.80 14.68
C ALA A 15 15.16 -6.10 15.23
N GLU A 16 15.38 -7.31 15.76
CA GLU A 16 16.71 -7.75 16.22
C GLU A 16 17.74 -7.84 15.09
N GLU A 17 17.33 -8.35 13.92
CA GLU A 17 18.19 -8.41 12.74
C GLU A 17 18.53 -7.02 12.21
N MET A 18 17.53 -6.13 12.12
CA MET A 18 17.74 -4.74 11.74
C MET A 18 18.72 -4.03 12.69
N ALA A 19 18.56 -4.22 14.01
CA ALA A 19 19.45 -3.64 15.01
C ALA A 19 20.88 -4.19 14.89
N ARG A 20 21.03 -5.51 14.64
CA ARG A 20 22.34 -6.17 14.49
C ARG A 20 23.17 -5.59 13.34
N TYR A 21 22.52 -5.19 12.26
CA TYR A 21 23.19 -4.66 11.06
C TYR A 21 23.08 -3.15 10.91
N GLY A 22 22.50 -2.43 11.89
CA GLY A 22 22.32 -0.97 11.82
C GLY A 22 21.32 -0.52 10.74
N ILE A 23 20.36 -1.36 10.37
CA ILE A 23 19.36 -1.09 9.33
C ILE A 23 18.22 -0.25 9.90
N THR A 24 17.88 0.85 9.22
CA THR A 24 16.68 1.66 9.52
C THR A 24 15.57 1.31 8.54
N CYS A 25 14.43 0.84 9.03
CA CYS A 25 13.25 0.63 8.20
C CYS A 25 12.38 1.90 8.23
N ILE A 26 12.27 2.56 7.09
CA ILE A 26 11.36 3.69 6.92
C ILE A 26 10.07 3.13 6.32
N PRO A 27 8.91 3.26 6.99
CA PRO A 27 7.64 2.83 6.42
C PRO A 27 7.30 3.70 5.21
N ILE A 28 6.83 3.05 4.14
CA ILE A 28 6.37 3.71 2.92
C ILE A 28 4.91 3.32 2.70
N ASP A 29 4.07 4.31 2.49
CA ASP A 29 2.69 4.10 2.10
C ASP A 29 2.59 3.61 0.66
N ASN A 30 1.86 2.53 0.46
CA ASN A 30 1.59 1.96 -0.86
C ASN A 30 0.10 2.06 -1.15
N PHE A 31 -0.27 2.76 -2.22
CA PHE A 31 -1.66 2.98 -2.61
C PHE A 31 -1.99 2.11 -3.82
N TYR A 32 -3.04 1.32 -3.73
CA TYR A 32 -3.52 0.50 -4.83
C TYR A 32 -4.86 1.04 -5.31
N TYR A 33 -4.97 1.28 -6.62
CA TYR A 33 -6.22 1.59 -7.28
C TYR A 33 -6.43 0.58 -8.42
N ARG A 34 -7.45 -0.27 -8.27
CA ARG A 34 -7.70 -1.43 -9.15
C ARG A 34 -6.49 -2.37 -9.21
N GLN A 35 -5.86 -2.50 -10.38
CA GLN A 35 -4.68 -3.33 -10.62
C GLN A 35 -3.38 -2.51 -10.60
N PHE A 36 -3.47 -1.19 -10.36
CA PHE A 36 -2.34 -0.28 -10.42
C PHE A 36 -1.84 0.09 -9.02
N HIS A 37 -0.52 0.18 -8.90
CA HIS A 37 0.19 0.56 -7.70
C HIS A 37 0.71 1.99 -7.84
N TYR A 38 0.57 2.77 -6.77
CA TYR A 38 0.99 4.15 -6.66
C TYR A 38 1.78 4.33 -5.36
N THR A 39 2.83 5.14 -5.44
CA THR A 39 3.66 5.55 -4.29
C THR A 39 3.17 6.85 -3.65
N SER A 40 2.10 7.46 -4.20
CA SER A 40 1.52 8.71 -3.75
C SER A 40 -0.01 8.64 -3.78
N LEU A 41 -0.64 9.08 -2.70
CA LEU A 41 -2.10 9.19 -2.61
C LEU A 41 -2.66 10.10 -3.70
N LYS A 42 -1.95 11.19 -4.02
CA LYS A 42 -2.38 12.16 -5.04
C LYS A 42 -2.54 11.51 -6.41
N ASP A 43 -1.64 10.60 -6.77
CA ASP A 43 -1.66 9.94 -8.07
C ASP A 43 -2.74 8.88 -8.15
N ALA A 44 -2.92 8.09 -7.07
CA ALA A 44 -4.04 7.15 -6.96
C ALA A 44 -5.40 7.87 -7.07
N VAL A 45 -5.55 9.01 -6.38
CA VAL A 45 -6.76 9.84 -6.45
C VAL A 45 -6.95 10.44 -7.84
N ALA A 46 -5.89 10.96 -8.46
CA ALA A 46 -5.96 11.51 -9.82
C ALA A 46 -6.42 10.44 -10.83
N GLN A 47 -5.94 9.20 -10.71
CA GLN A 47 -6.42 8.11 -11.55
C GLN A 47 -7.90 7.81 -11.29
N ALA A 48 -8.31 7.70 -10.02
CA ALA A 48 -9.70 7.45 -9.67
C ALA A 48 -10.65 8.52 -10.22
N MET A 49 -10.22 9.80 -10.19
CA MET A 49 -10.97 10.91 -10.77
C MET A 49 -11.07 10.82 -12.29
N ARG A 50 -9.97 10.46 -12.97
CA ARG A 50 -9.96 10.25 -14.43
C ARG A 50 -10.89 9.12 -14.85
N ASP A 51 -10.84 7.98 -14.17
CA ASP A 51 -11.73 6.85 -14.44
C ASP A 51 -13.20 7.26 -14.24
N LYS A 52 -13.50 8.04 -13.20
CA LYS A 52 -14.85 8.58 -12.94
C LYS A 52 -15.30 9.56 -14.03
N ALA A 53 -14.39 10.37 -14.57
CA ALA A 53 -14.69 11.30 -15.67
C ALA A 53 -14.93 10.55 -16.99
N GLN A 54 -14.08 9.57 -17.32
CA GLN A 54 -14.25 8.73 -18.51
C GLN A 54 -15.55 7.93 -18.48
N ALA A 55 -15.92 7.37 -17.31
CA ALA A 55 -17.20 6.68 -17.14
C ALA A 55 -18.42 7.60 -17.36
N GLN A 56 -18.29 8.90 -17.13
CA GLN A 56 -19.35 9.89 -17.39
C GLN A 56 -19.33 10.44 -18.83
N GLN A 57 -18.21 10.31 -19.53
CA GLN A 57 -18.01 10.82 -20.89
C GLN A 57 -18.32 9.82 -22.00
N SER A 58 -18.79 8.61 -21.65
CA SER A 58 -19.35 7.66 -22.62
C SER A 58 -20.88 7.64 -22.58
N PRO A 59 -21.59 8.59 -23.23
CA PRO A 59 -22.93 8.33 -23.74
C PRO A 59 -22.82 7.85 -25.20
N ALA A 60 -23.37 6.66 -25.45
CA ALA A 60 -23.91 6.14 -26.71
C ALA A 60 -23.15 6.37 -28.03
N ASP A 61 -22.64 5.27 -28.60
CA ASP A 61 -22.96 4.87 -29.98
C ASP A 61 -23.05 3.33 -30.04
#